data_AF-A0A3N5NW41-F1
#
_entry.id   AF-A0A3N5NW41-F1
#
_cell.length_a   1.000
_cell.length_b   1.000
_cell.length_c   1.000
_cell.angle_alpha   90.00
_cell.angle_beta   90.00
_cell.angle_gamma   90.00
#
_symmetry.space_group_name_H-M   'P 1'
#
loop_
_entity.id
_entity.type
_entity.pdbx_description
1 polymer ?
#
loop_
_entity_poly.entity_id
_entity_poly.type
_entity_poly.pdbx_seq_one_letter_code
_entity_poly.pdbx_strand_id
1 'polypeptide(L)'
;MKRAEVAAIVGLGVPTIAALGSSLNWKVEGLEHLQFEGNGRRPIMAFWHGRVFGATYFFRGRGIVVMISENFDGEWIARIIERFGFLTSRGSTSRGGRRALLQLKRAMDQGRPSGFAVDGPRGPARKVQPGAVWLAKLTGSPVVPFHMEASSYWSLNSWDRTQIPRPFSTVALTVGPPIDVPENADETALELKRVELEESLFALERRASALLANP
;
A
#
# COMPACT_ATOMS: atom_id res chain seq x y z
N MET A 1 -29.25 11.00 3.69
CA MET A 1 -28.55 11.14 2.39
C MET A 1 -27.19 10.45 2.37
N LYS A 2 -26.18 10.87 3.15
CA LYS A 2 -24.80 10.33 3.05
C LYS A 2 -24.63 8.80 3.18
N ARG A 3 -25.46 8.11 3.98
CA ARG A 3 -25.36 6.63 4.12
C ARG A 3 -25.82 5.85 2.88
N ALA A 4 -26.87 6.32 2.20
CA ALA A 4 -27.38 5.68 1.00
C ALA A 4 -26.41 5.86 -0.17
N GLU A 5 -25.80 7.04 -0.26
CA GLU A 5 -24.74 7.34 -1.23
C GLU A 5 -23.50 6.46 -1.01
N VAL A 6 -23.02 6.33 0.22
CA VAL A 6 -21.93 5.38 0.56
C VAL A 6 -22.30 3.95 0.20
N ALA A 7 -23.54 3.52 0.47
CA ALA A 7 -23.98 2.17 0.12
C ALA A 7 -24.02 1.94 -1.40
N ALA A 8 -24.46 2.93 -2.19
CA ALA A 8 -24.45 2.86 -3.65
C ALA A 8 -23.03 2.82 -4.22
N ILE A 9 -22.13 3.68 -3.73
CA ILE A 9 -20.71 3.70 -4.12
C ILE A 9 -20.06 2.34 -3.84
N VAL A 10 -20.27 1.79 -2.64
CA VAL A 10 -19.73 0.47 -2.27
C VAL A 10 -20.35 -0.65 -3.13
N GLY A 11 -21.67 -0.60 -3.34
CA GLY A 11 -22.42 -1.59 -4.10
C GLY A 11 -22.00 -1.69 -5.57
N LEU A 12 -21.64 -0.56 -6.19
CA LEU A 12 -21.11 -0.53 -7.56
C LEU A 12 -19.59 -0.73 -7.60
N GLY A 13 -18.86 -0.17 -6.64
CA GLY A 13 -17.39 -0.15 -6.62
C GLY A 13 -16.78 -1.53 -6.45
N VAL A 14 -17.27 -2.33 -5.50
CA VAL A 14 -16.75 -3.68 -5.23
C VAL A 14 -16.83 -4.60 -6.46
N PRO A 15 -17.99 -4.81 -7.10
CA PRO A 15 -18.07 -5.68 -8.27
C PRO A 15 -17.28 -5.13 -9.45
N THR A 16 -17.22 -3.81 -9.64
CA THR A 16 -16.43 -3.19 -10.72
C THR A 16 -14.94 -3.46 -10.54
N ILE A 17 -14.39 -3.21 -9.34
CA ILE A 17 -12.99 -3.49 -9.03
C ILE A 17 -12.71 -4.99 -9.15
N ALA A 18 -13.62 -5.85 -8.69
CA ALA A 18 -13.46 -7.30 -8.75
C ALA A 18 -13.44 -7.82 -10.19
N ALA A 19 -14.38 -7.39 -11.03
CA ALA A 19 -14.46 -7.77 -12.44
C ALA A 19 -13.23 -7.29 -13.21
N LEU A 20 -12.89 -6.01 -13.08
CA LEU A 20 -11.71 -5.45 -13.75
C LEU A 20 -10.43 -6.15 -13.29
N GLY A 21 -10.23 -6.28 -11.98
CA GLY A 21 -9.07 -6.97 -11.41
C GLY A 21 -8.96 -8.43 -11.85
N SER A 22 -10.09 -9.14 -11.98
CA SER A 22 -10.10 -10.54 -12.44
C SER A 22 -9.70 -10.74 -13.89
N SER A 23 -9.81 -9.68 -14.70
CA SER A 23 -9.37 -9.69 -16.10
C SER A 23 -7.86 -9.46 -16.26
N LEU A 24 -7.15 -9.06 -15.20
CA LEU A 24 -5.74 -8.67 -15.30
C LEU A 24 -4.82 -9.88 -15.28
N ASN A 25 -3.75 -9.79 -16.09
CA ASN A 25 -2.63 -10.72 -16.05
C ASN A 25 -1.54 -10.18 -15.11
N TRP A 26 -0.78 -11.05 -14.44
CA TRP A 26 0.22 -10.65 -13.46
C TRP A 26 1.61 -11.17 -13.82
N LYS A 27 2.59 -10.26 -13.93
CA LYS A 27 4.02 -10.59 -13.91
C LYS A 27 4.55 -10.22 -12.53
N VAL A 28 5.18 -11.16 -11.82
CA VAL A 28 5.58 -10.96 -10.42
C VAL A 28 7.05 -11.27 -10.24
N GLU A 29 7.78 -10.38 -9.56
CA GLU A 29 9.19 -10.56 -9.20
C GLU A 29 9.43 -10.12 -7.74
N GLY A 30 10.26 -10.86 -7.01
CA GLY A 30 10.67 -10.53 -5.64
C GLY A 30 9.66 -10.90 -4.55
N LEU A 31 8.63 -11.70 -4.86
CA LEU A 31 7.56 -12.04 -3.90
C LEU A 31 8.11 -12.77 -2.65
N GLU A 32 9.23 -13.45 -2.77
CA GLU A 32 10.00 -14.05 -1.68
C GLU A 32 10.37 -13.05 -0.58
N HIS A 33 10.54 -11.75 -0.88
CA HIS A 33 10.82 -10.72 0.12
C HIS A 33 9.65 -10.42 1.06
N LEU A 34 8.44 -10.92 0.77
CA LEU A 34 7.29 -10.85 1.68
C LEU A 34 7.20 -12.05 2.64
N GLN A 35 8.06 -13.06 2.48
CA GLN A 35 8.04 -14.26 3.29
C GLN A 35 8.92 -14.06 4.53
N PHE A 36 8.30 -14.05 5.71
CA PHE A 36 8.97 -13.96 7.01
C PHE A 36 8.56 -15.15 7.86
N GLU A 37 9.10 -16.32 7.51
CA GLU A 37 8.88 -17.54 8.27
C GLU A 37 9.79 -17.56 9.51
N GLY A 38 9.26 -18.02 10.65
CA GLY A 38 10.06 -18.39 11.82
C GLY A 38 10.49 -17.28 12.81
N ASN A 39 10.34 -15.99 12.50
CA ASN A 39 10.82 -14.90 13.38
C ASN A 39 9.71 -14.07 14.06
N GLY A 40 8.42 -14.39 13.83
CA GLY A 40 7.28 -13.65 14.37
C GLY A 40 7.08 -12.23 13.80
N ARG A 41 7.99 -11.72 12.97
CA ARG A 41 7.89 -10.40 12.33
C ARG A 41 6.91 -10.46 11.16
N ARG A 42 6.29 -9.32 10.84
CA ARG A 42 5.35 -9.17 9.71
C ARG A 42 5.75 -7.96 8.87
N PRO A 43 5.65 -8.02 7.54
CA PRO A 43 6.11 -6.92 6.70
C PRO A 43 5.26 -5.67 6.88
N ILE A 44 5.91 -4.51 6.82
CA ILE A 44 5.29 -3.23 6.55
C ILE A 44 5.43 -2.98 5.05
N MET A 45 4.38 -3.32 4.31
CA MET A 45 4.37 -3.21 2.86
C MET A 45 4.21 -1.75 2.44
N ALA A 46 5.17 -1.21 1.71
CA ALA A 46 5.24 0.19 1.33
C ALA A 46 5.12 0.36 -0.19
N PHE A 47 4.26 1.27 -0.64
CA PHE A 47 4.05 1.53 -2.08
C PHE A 47 3.54 2.95 -2.34
N TRP A 48 3.60 3.40 -3.59
CA TRP A 48 3.03 4.68 -4.02
C TRP A 48 1.50 4.65 -4.07
N HIS A 49 0.85 5.68 -3.52
CA HIS A 49 -0.61 5.78 -3.44
C HIS A 49 -1.28 5.65 -4.82
N GLY A 50 -0.65 6.18 -5.88
CA GLY A 50 -1.17 6.09 -7.24
C GLY A 50 -1.32 4.65 -7.79
N ARG A 51 -0.95 3.61 -7.03
CA ARG A 51 -1.07 2.19 -7.41
C ARG A 51 -2.04 1.39 -6.52
N VAL A 52 -2.89 2.07 -5.73
CA VAL A 52 -3.86 1.45 -4.82
C VAL A 52 -4.79 0.43 -5.48
N PHE A 53 -5.18 0.61 -6.74
CA PHE A 53 -6.09 -0.32 -7.44
C PHE A 53 -5.46 -1.71 -7.55
N GLY A 54 -4.25 -1.78 -8.13
CA GLY A 54 -3.53 -3.04 -8.29
C GLY A 54 -3.23 -3.69 -6.96
N ALA A 55 -2.79 -2.89 -5.97
CA ALA A 55 -2.47 -3.37 -4.64
C ALA A 55 -3.69 -3.98 -3.94
N THR A 56 -4.84 -3.31 -4.01
CA THR A 56 -6.11 -3.79 -3.42
C THR A 56 -6.49 -5.14 -4.02
N TYR A 57 -6.46 -5.28 -5.35
CA TYR A 57 -6.89 -6.53 -5.97
C TYR A 57 -5.89 -7.66 -5.75
N PHE A 58 -4.59 -7.44 -5.94
CA PHE A 58 -3.59 -8.50 -5.82
C PHE A 58 -3.47 -9.07 -4.41
N PHE A 59 -3.47 -8.19 -3.40
CA PHE A 59 -3.27 -8.55 -2.01
C PHE A 59 -4.56 -8.85 -1.23
N ARG A 60 -5.71 -8.90 -1.93
CA ARG A 60 -7.01 -9.22 -1.32
C ARG A 60 -6.99 -10.52 -0.51
N GLY A 61 -7.74 -10.54 0.59
CA GLY A 61 -7.91 -11.73 1.44
C GLY A 61 -6.70 -12.11 2.30
N ARG A 62 -5.65 -11.27 2.36
CA ARG A 62 -4.41 -11.56 3.12
C ARG A 62 -4.38 -10.97 4.54
N GLY A 63 -5.50 -10.38 5.00
CA GLY A 63 -5.62 -9.83 6.35
C GLY A 63 -4.67 -8.66 6.65
N ILE A 64 -4.23 -7.94 5.61
CA ILE A 64 -3.34 -6.78 5.73
C ILE A 64 -4.11 -5.62 6.37
N VAL A 65 -3.49 -4.98 7.35
CA VAL A 65 -4.06 -3.79 7.99
C VAL A 65 -3.50 -2.54 7.34
N VAL A 66 -4.36 -1.66 6.83
CA VAL A 66 -3.95 -0.41 6.19
C VAL A 66 -4.46 0.80 6.96
N MET A 67 -3.70 1.89 6.93
CA MET A 67 -4.13 3.16 7.51
C MET A 67 -5.03 3.90 6.52
N ILE A 68 -6.23 4.29 6.97
CA ILE A 68 -7.17 5.09 6.18
C ILE A 68 -7.62 6.32 6.97
N SER A 69 -7.71 7.45 6.28
CA SER A 69 -8.18 8.73 6.79
C SER A 69 -9.60 8.66 7.39
N GLU A 70 -9.88 9.51 8.39
CA GLU A 70 -11.19 9.60 9.07
C GLU A 70 -12.22 10.47 8.33
N ASN A 71 -11.92 10.94 7.11
CA ASN A 71 -12.85 11.76 6.33
C ASN A 71 -13.95 10.92 5.65
N PHE A 72 -14.92 11.60 5.03
CA PHE A 72 -15.99 10.95 4.27
C PHE A 72 -15.43 10.01 3.19
N ASP A 73 -14.37 10.44 2.49
CA ASP A 73 -13.76 9.59 1.46
C ASP A 73 -13.16 8.31 2.04
N GLY A 74 -12.48 8.44 3.18
CA GLY A 74 -11.95 7.30 3.90
C GLY A 74 -13.03 6.35 4.41
N GLU A 75 -14.26 6.81 4.67
CA GLU A 75 -15.35 5.93 5.11
C GLU A 75 -15.79 4.96 4.01
N TRP A 76 -16.06 5.44 2.79
CA TRP A 76 -16.47 4.53 1.72
C TRP A 76 -15.29 3.70 1.20
N ILE A 77 -14.06 4.25 1.16
CA ILE A 77 -12.85 3.48 0.81
C ILE A 77 -12.66 2.34 1.79
N ALA A 78 -12.77 2.58 3.11
CA ALA A 78 -12.64 1.54 4.12
C ALA A 78 -13.63 0.39 3.89
N ARG A 79 -14.90 0.70 3.64
CA ARG A 79 -15.91 -0.33 3.36
C ARG A 79 -15.60 -1.14 2.10
N ILE A 80 -15.08 -0.50 1.05
CA ILE A 80 -14.68 -1.21 -0.17
C ILE A 80 -13.52 -2.16 0.13
N ILE A 81 -12.45 -1.68 0.76
CA ILE A 81 -11.26 -2.51 0.97
C ILE A 81 -11.51 -3.63 2.00
N GLU A 82 -12.40 -3.42 2.96
CA GLU A 82 -12.85 -4.46 3.90
C GLU A 82 -13.58 -5.59 3.16
N ARG A 83 -14.34 -5.28 2.10
CA ARG A 83 -14.93 -6.30 1.22
C ARG A 83 -13.89 -7.06 0.39
N PHE A 84 -12.71 -6.49 0.19
CA PHE A 84 -11.55 -7.18 -0.38
C PHE A 84 -10.69 -7.90 0.69
N GLY A 85 -11.15 -7.98 1.95
CA GLY A 85 -10.48 -8.74 3.02
C GLY A 85 -9.29 -8.03 3.67
N PHE A 86 -9.18 -6.71 3.50
CA PHE A 86 -8.28 -5.87 4.28
C PHE A 86 -8.92 -5.48 5.61
N LEU A 87 -8.07 -5.05 6.53
CA LEU A 87 -8.49 -4.46 7.80
C LEU A 87 -8.04 -3.01 7.86
N THR A 88 -8.72 -2.20 8.66
CA THR A 88 -8.50 -0.75 8.65
C THR A 88 -8.07 -0.24 10.02
N SER A 89 -7.07 0.63 10.01
CA SER A 89 -6.68 1.50 11.11
C SER A 89 -7.07 2.93 10.73
N ARG A 90 -7.73 3.66 11.63
CA ARG A 90 -8.33 4.96 11.30
C ARG A 90 -7.40 6.11 11.73
N GLY A 91 -6.94 6.90 10.76
CA GLY A 91 -6.14 8.10 10.96
C GLY A 91 -5.37 8.54 9.71
N SER A 92 -4.66 9.66 9.81
CA SER A 92 -3.81 10.23 8.76
C SER A 92 -2.66 11.04 9.38
N THR A 93 -1.69 11.44 8.57
CA THR A 93 -0.61 12.36 8.96
C THR A 93 -1.14 13.65 9.60
N SER A 94 -2.30 14.15 9.14
CA SER A 94 -2.91 15.39 9.66
C SER A 94 -3.83 15.21 10.87
N ARG A 95 -4.36 14.00 11.11
CA ARG A 95 -5.37 13.75 12.16
C ARG A 95 -5.32 12.30 12.60
N GLY A 96 -5.09 12.05 13.89
CA GLY A 96 -5.13 10.71 14.47
C GLY A 96 -3.96 9.79 14.12
N GLY A 97 -2.93 10.27 13.41
CA GLY A 97 -1.79 9.46 12.94
C GLY A 97 -1.10 8.63 14.03
N ARG A 98 -0.82 9.21 15.21
CA ARG A 98 -0.24 8.47 16.34
C ARG A 98 -1.13 7.31 16.81
N ARG A 99 -2.44 7.54 16.90
CA ARG A 99 -3.42 6.51 17.30
C ARG A 99 -3.48 5.41 16.24
N ALA A 100 -3.47 5.78 14.96
CA ALA A 100 -3.49 4.84 13.85
C ALA A 100 -2.21 4.00 13.79
N LEU A 101 -1.04 4.58 14.04
CA LEU A 101 0.24 3.84 14.14
C LEU A 101 0.21 2.83 15.30
N LEU A 102 -0.35 3.20 16.46
CA LEU A 102 -0.51 2.27 17.58
C LEU A 102 -1.51 1.14 17.27
N GLN A 103 -2.57 1.42 16.51
CA GLN A 103 -3.49 0.39 16.03
C GLN A 103 -2.81 -0.59 15.06
N LEU A 104 -1.99 -0.06 14.13
CA LEU A 104 -1.17 -0.89 13.24
C LEU A 104 -0.19 -1.75 14.04
N LYS A 105 0.54 -1.17 14.99
CA LYS A 105 1.45 -1.92 15.87
C LYS A 105 0.73 -3.09 16.55
N ARG A 106 -0.42 -2.85 17.18
CA ARG A 106 -1.19 -3.91 17.86
C ARG A 106 -1.64 -5.01 16.90
N ALA A 107 -2.02 -4.67 15.68
CA ALA A 107 -2.37 -5.67 14.68
C ALA A 107 -1.16 -6.48 14.24
N MET A 108 0.01 -5.85 14.12
CA MET A 108 1.26 -6.53 13.81
C MET A 108 1.72 -7.45 14.95
N ASP A 109 1.57 -7.03 16.20
CA ASP A 109 1.79 -7.87 17.39
C ASP A 109 0.87 -9.11 17.40
N GLN A 110 -0.29 -9.04 16.73
CA GLN A 110 -1.22 -10.16 16.51
C GLN A 110 -0.90 -10.99 15.24
N GLY A 111 0.25 -10.77 14.63
CA GLY A 111 0.70 -11.52 13.46
C GLY A 111 0.07 -11.06 12.14
N ARG A 112 -0.48 -9.85 12.05
CA ARG A 112 -1.02 -9.30 10.80
C ARG A 112 0.00 -8.40 10.08
N PRO A 113 0.20 -8.53 8.77
CA PRO A 113 1.00 -7.56 8.00
C PRO A 113 0.32 -6.19 7.93
N SER A 114 1.12 -5.15 7.71
CA SER A 114 0.64 -3.77 7.53
C SER A 114 0.88 -3.30 6.10
N GLY A 115 0.00 -2.47 5.56
CA GLY A 115 0.18 -1.80 4.27
C GLY A 115 0.16 -0.28 4.40
N PHE A 116 1.04 0.40 3.67
CA PHE A 116 1.26 1.84 3.76
C PHE A 116 1.41 2.46 2.37
N ALA A 117 0.49 3.36 2.01
CA ALA A 117 0.67 4.26 0.89
C ALA A 117 1.57 5.42 1.35
N VAL A 118 2.82 5.43 0.91
CA VAL A 118 3.89 6.18 1.60
C VAL A 118 3.93 7.67 1.29
N ASP A 119 3.34 8.12 0.19
CA ASP A 119 3.20 9.54 -0.17
C ASP A 119 2.01 10.23 0.51
N GLY A 120 1.28 9.50 1.36
CA GLY A 120 0.20 10.01 2.20
C GLY A 120 -1.06 10.39 1.39
N PRO A 121 -2.18 10.69 2.06
CA PRO A 121 -3.47 10.87 1.38
C PRO A 121 -3.60 12.19 0.59
N ARG A 122 -2.66 13.13 0.77
CA ARG A 122 -2.67 14.46 0.13
C ARG A 122 -1.33 14.79 -0.55
N GLY A 123 -0.44 13.81 -0.66
CA GLY A 123 0.87 14.00 -1.25
C GLY A 123 1.87 14.82 -0.40
N PRO A 124 2.91 15.35 -1.04
CA PRO A 124 3.12 15.34 -2.50
C PRO A 124 3.36 13.92 -3.04
N ALA A 125 2.89 13.66 -4.27
CA ALA A 125 3.06 12.37 -4.93
C ALA A 125 4.53 12.01 -5.07
N ARG A 126 4.83 10.71 -4.94
CA ARG A 126 6.18 10.16 -5.09
C ARG A 126 7.21 10.76 -4.12
N LYS A 127 6.74 11.13 -2.92
CA LYS A 127 7.61 11.54 -1.80
C LYS A 127 7.23 10.78 -0.55
N VAL A 128 8.13 9.95 -0.05
CA VAL A 128 7.91 9.10 1.13
C VAL A 128 7.74 9.97 2.37
N GLN A 129 6.65 9.74 3.10
CA GLN A 129 6.35 10.26 4.42
C GLN A 129 6.94 9.33 5.50
N PRO A 130 7.24 9.83 6.71
CA PRO A 130 7.97 9.06 7.71
C PRO A 130 7.18 7.91 8.36
N GLY A 131 5.87 7.80 8.09
CA GLY A 131 4.98 6.86 8.80
C GLY A 131 5.41 5.39 8.72
N ALA A 132 5.90 4.93 7.57
CA ALA A 132 6.35 3.55 7.39
C ALA A 132 7.62 3.25 8.20
N VAL A 133 8.62 4.14 8.16
CA VAL A 133 9.88 3.98 8.91
C VAL A 133 9.68 4.16 10.42
N TRP A 134 8.75 5.01 10.84
CA TRP A 134 8.35 5.11 12.24
C TRP A 134 7.67 3.85 12.74
N LEU A 135 6.76 3.26 11.95
CA LEU A 135 6.14 1.98 12.31
C LEU A 135 7.18 0.86 12.40
N ALA A 136 8.15 0.84 11.49
CA ALA A 136 9.24 -0.13 11.50
C ALA A 136 10.07 -0.03 12.78
N LYS A 137 10.48 1.18 13.17
CA LYS A 137 11.16 1.42 14.46
C LYS A 137 10.33 0.94 15.65
N LEU A 138 9.03 1.22 15.68
CA LEU A 138 8.14 0.89 16.80
C LEU A 138 7.82 -0.60 16.93
N THR A 139 7.86 -1.34 15.82
CA THR A 139 7.49 -2.76 15.77
C THR A 139 8.70 -3.68 15.69
N GLY A 140 9.88 -3.11 15.41
CA GLY A 140 11.04 -3.85 14.97
C GLY A 140 10.76 -4.67 13.71
N SER A 141 9.73 -4.37 12.92
CA SER A 141 9.40 -5.11 11.68
C SER A 141 9.98 -4.41 10.45
N PRO A 142 10.34 -5.15 9.40
CA PRO A 142 10.99 -4.55 8.24
C PRO A 142 9.96 -3.86 7.33
N VAL A 143 10.42 -2.80 6.66
CA VAL A 143 9.66 -2.19 5.56
C VAL A 143 9.99 -2.96 4.28
N VAL A 144 8.97 -3.48 3.60
CA VAL A 144 9.15 -4.15 2.30
C VAL A 144 8.54 -3.28 1.21
N PRO A 145 9.37 -2.58 0.41
CA PRO A 145 8.88 -1.77 -0.69
C PRO A 145 8.38 -2.65 -1.82
N PHE A 146 7.29 -2.23 -2.47
CA PHE A 146 6.84 -2.82 -3.71
C PHE A 146 6.28 -1.74 -4.65
N HIS A 147 6.33 -2.02 -5.95
CA HIS A 147 5.70 -1.19 -6.96
C HIS A 147 4.82 -2.05 -7.88
N MET A 148 3.81 -1.41 -8.45
CA MET A 148 2.98 -2.01 -9.49
C MET A 148 2.88 -1.06 -10.68
N GLU A 149 3.02 -1.61 -11.89
CA GLU A 149 2.86 -0.85 -13.12
C GLU A 149 1.99 -1.67 -14.09
N ALA A 150 1.04 -1.03 -14.77
CA ALA A 150 0.21 -1.69 -15.76
C ALA A 150 0.71 -1.40 -17.19
N SER A 151 0.65 -2.38 -18.09
CA SER A 151 1.02 -2.18 -19.51
C SER A 151 0.08 -1.25 -20.25
N SER A 152 -1.18 -1.17 -19.81
CA SER A 152 -2.17 -0.23 -20.32
C SER A 152 -3.12 0.17 -19.20
N TYR A 153 -3.34 1.48 -19.05
CA TYR A 153 -4.14 2.03 -17.95
C TYR A 153 -4.82 3.34 -18.35
N TRP A 154 -5.84 3.70 -17.58
CA TRP A 154 -6.30 5.08 -17.47
C TRP A 154 -5.61 5.72 -16.26
N SER A 155 -5.10 6.94 -16.44
CA SER A 155 -4.60 7.76 -15.32
C SER A 155 -5.66 8.76 -14.94
N LEU A 156 -6.08 8.74 -13.68
CA LEU A 156 -7.03 9.72 -13.16
C LEU A 156 -6.36 11.09 -13.04
N ASN A 157 -7.15 12.16 -13.19
CA ASN A 157 -6.69 13.52 -12.94
C ASN A 157 -6.68 13.84 -11.44
N SER A 158 -5.99 13.01 -10.66
CA SER A 158 -5.80 13.13 -9.21
C SER A 158 -4.35 13.54 -8.89
N TRP A 159 -4.12 14.02 -7.67
CA TRP A 159 -2.81 14.48 -7.22
C TRP A 159 -1.72 13.39 -7.31
N ASP A 160 -2.10 12.13 -7.19
CA ASP A 160 -1.25 10.94 -7.22
C ASP A 160 -1.23 10.21 -8.57
N ARG A 161 -1.98 10.71 -9.57
CA ARG A 161 -2.13 10.07 -10.88
C ARG A 161 -2.54 8.59 -10.78
N THR A 162 -3.53 8.30 -9.93
CA THR A 162 -4.04 6.94 -9.70
C THR A 162 -4.20 6.18 -11.03
N GLN A 163 -3.58 5.00 -11.10
CA GLN A 163 -3.70 4.09 -12.23
C GLN A 163 -4.89 3.15 -12.06
N ILE A 164 -5.73 3.11 -13.10
CA ILE A 164 -6.76 2.09 -13.28
C ILE A 164 -6.33 1.25 -14.49
N PRO A 165 -5.83 0.01 -14.29
CA PRO A 165 -5.48 -0.88 -15.38
C PRO A 165 -6.65 -1.08 -16.33
N ARG A 166 -6.40 -1.14 -17.64
CA ARG A 166 -7.44 -1.50 -18.61
C ARG A 166 -7.74 -3.00 -18.53
N PRO A 167 -8.96 -3.44 -18.91
CA PRO A 167 -9.27 -4.87 -18.99
C PRO A 167 -8.22 -5.63 -19.79
N PHE A 168 -7.87 -6.85 -19.33
CA PHE A 168 -6.91 -7.74 -19.99
C PHE A 168 -5.47 -7.23 -20.08
N SER A 169 -5.15 -6.10 -19.45
CA SER A 169 -3.77 -5.62 -19.35
C SER A 169 -2.93 -6.50 -18.42
N THR A 170 -1.62 -6.41 -18.60
CA THR A 170 -0.64 -7.06 -17.71
C THR A 170 -0.20 -6.04 -16.66
N VAL A 171 -0.24 -6.43 -15.39
CA VAL A 171 0.32 -5.67 -14.29
C VAL A 171 1.61 -6.35 -13.82
N ALA A 172 2.71 -5.61 -13.86
CA ALA A 172 3.97 -6.03 -13.27
C ALA A 172 4.00 -5.62 -11.80
N LEU A 173 4.17 -6.57 -10.90
CA LEU A 173 4.46 -6.38 -9.48
C LEU A 173 5.94 -6.68 -9.24
N THR A 174 6.65 -5.69 -8.73
CA THR A 174 8.03 -5.82 -8.28
C THR A 174 8.09 -5.57 -6.78
N VAL A 175 8.69 -6.48 -6.04
CA VAL A 175 8.90 -6.37 -4.61
C VAL A 175 10.40 -6.29 -4.35
N GLY A 176 10.83 -5.32 -3.54
CA GLY A 176 12.23 -5.11 -3.21
C GLY A 176 12.64 -5.80 -1.92
N PRO A 177 13.95 -5.83 -1.63
CA PRO A 177 14.47 -6.40 -0.39
C PRO A 177 13.93 -5.65 0.84
N PRO A 178 13.81 -6.34 2.00
CA PRO A 178 13.37 -5.72 3.24
C PRO A 178 14.37 -4.65 3.74
N ILE A 179 13.86 -3.54 4.23
CA ILE A 179 14.60 -2.44 4.85
C ILE A 179 14.36 -2.49 6.36
N ASP A 180 15.40 -2.83 7.12
CA ASP A 180 15.36 -2.81 8.58
C ASP A 180 15.64 -1.41 9.13
N VAL A 181 14.83 -1.02 10.12
CA VAL A 181 15.00 0.24 10.87
C VAL A 181 15.40 -0.12 12.30
N PRO A 182 16.58 0.32 12.78
CA PRO A 182 17.02 0.07 14.16
C PRO A 182 16.04 0.66 15.18
N GLU A 183 15.79 -0.08 16.28
CA GLU A 183 14.92 0.38 17.37
C GLU A 183 15.42 1.68 18.03
N ASN A 184 16.75 1.84 18.10
CA ASN A 184 17.41 3.03 18.63
C ASN A 184 17.73 4.10 17.57
N ALA A 185 17.19 3.99 16.35
CA ALA A 185 17.42 4.96 15.28
C ALA A 185 17.04 6.39 15.73
N ASP A 186 17.98 7.32 15.64
CA ASP A 186 17.72 8.74 15.86
C ASP A 186 17.02 9.38 14.64
N GLU A 187 16.79 10.69 14.69
CA GLU A 187 16.10 11.40 13.61
C GLU A 187 16.87 11.34 12.28
N THR A 188 18.20 11.42 12.34
CA THR A 188 19.08 11.30 11.17
C THR A 188 19.00 9.91 10.55
N ALA A 189 19.10 8.85 11.35
CA ALA A 189 18.97 7.47 10.89
C ALA A 189 17.58 7.18 10.31
N LEU A 190 16.53 7.75 10.90
CA LEU A 190 15.17 7.64 10.36
C LEU A 190 15.01 8.32 9.01
N GLU A 191 15.60 9.51 8.82
CA GLU A 191 15.57 10.20 7.53
C GLU A 191 16.38 9.44 6.47
N LEU A 192 17.54 8.88 6.82
CA LEU A 192 18.31 8.03 5.90
C LEU A 192 17.50 6.81 5.46
N LYS A 193 16.79 6.15 6.38
CA LYS A 193 15.91 5.02 6.05
C LYS A 193 14.70 5.43 5.21
N ARG A 194 14.18 6.65 5.39
CA ARG A 194 13.10 7.22 4.57
C ARG A 194 13.57 7.45 3.13
N VAL A 195 14.78 7.99 2.95
CA VAL A 195 15.42 8.18 1.64
C VAL A 195 15.72 6.85 0.96
N GLU A 196 16.29 5.88 1.69
CA GLU A 196 16.53 4.52 1.19
C GLU A 196 15.24 3.86 0.66
N LEU A 197 14.13 4.00 1.41
CA LEU A 197 12.82 3.52 0.99
C LEU A 197 12.33 4.21 -0.28
N GLU A 198 12.49 5.52 -0.38
CA GLU A 198 12.10 6.31 -1.54
C GLU A 198 12.86 5.88 -2.81
N GLU A 199 14.19 5.76 -2.70
CA GLU A 199 15.06 5.30 -3.79
C GLU A 199 14.71 3.87 -4.23
N SER A 200 14.45 2.98 -3.28
CA SER A 200 14.03 1.60 -3.55
C SER A 200 12.71 1.56 -4.33
N LEU A 201 11.72 2.38 -3.96
CA LEU A 201 10.46 2.47 -4.69
C LEU A 201 10.64 3.00 -6.12
N PHE A 202 11.51 4.00 -6.33
CA PHE A 202 11.85 4.45 -7.68
C PHE A 202 12.56 3.37 -8.51
N ALA A 203 13.44 2.58 -7.90
CA ALA A 203 14.11 1.47 -8.56
C ALA A 203 13.12 0.36 -8.97
N LEU A 204 12.18 0.02 -8.08
CA LEU A 204 11.14 -0.97 -8.34
C LEU A 204 10.18 -0.53 -9.45
N GLU A 205 9.88 0.77 -9.54
CA GLU A 205 9.11 1.33 -10.66
C GLU A 205 9.80 1.14 -12.01
N ARG A 206 11.09 1.45 -12.08
CA ARG A 206 11.89 1.20 -13.30
C ARG A 206 11.91 -0.28 -13.64
N ARG A 207 12.06 -1.15 -12.64
CA ARG A 207 12.05 -2.61 -12.84
C ARG A 207 10.70 -3.12 -13.35
N ALA A 208 9.59 -2.64 -12.78
CA ALA A 208 8.25 -3.03 -13.21
C ALA A 208 8.00 -2.61 -14.67
N SER A 209 8.43 -1.40 -15.03
CA SER A 209 8.35 -0.90 -16.41
C SER A 209 9.15 -1.78 -17.38
N ALA A 210 10.36 -2.20 -16.99
CA ALA A 210 11.19 -3.09 -17.79
C ALA A 210 10.57 -4.50 -17.98
N LEU A 211 9.90 -5.04 -16.96
CA LEU A 211 9.18 -6.33 -17.06
C LEU A 211 8.03 -6.31 -18.06
N LEU A 212 7.43 -5.13 -18.28
CA LEU A 212 6.36 -4.95 -19.26
C LEU A 212 6.90 -4.72 -20.67
N ALA A 213 8.09 -4.14 -20.80
CA ALA A 213 8.75 -3.87 -22.09
C ALA A 213 9.32 -5.14 -22.75
N ASN A 214 9.61 -6.19 -21.96
CA ASN A 214 10.06 -7.50 -22.43
C ASN A 214 8.87 -8.49 -22.38
N PRO A 215 8.05 -8.60 -23.44
CA PRO A 215 6.83 -9.41 -23.45
C PRO A 215 7.10 -10.88 -23.18
#